data_AF-A0A7S2PB38-F1
#
_entry.id   AF-A0A7S2PB38-F1
#
_cell.length_a   1.000
_cell.length_b   1.000
_cell.length_c   1.000
_cell.angle_alpha   90.00
_cell.angle_beta   90.00
_cell.angle_gamma   90.00
#
_symmetry.space_group_name_H-M   'P 1'
#
loop_
_entity.id
_entity.type
_entity.pdbx_description
1 polymer ?
#
loop_
_entity_poly.entity_id
_entity_poly.type
_entity_poly.pdbx_seq_one_letter_code
_entity_poly.pdbx_strand_id
1 'polypeptide(L)'
;ACRARAAPAGAAAKVLVEHGGEKYAVACLREGGLDCCALDLFLNLKEAKLSVAGGAAVHLTGYFESEGMDDGSDAEEAIVTPAKAAPKAEPKAEAKRESDKAEPKAEAKKATPTAEPQAEVKKTAVAKADDEDDEDDE
;
A
#
# COMPACT_ATOMS: atom_id res chain seq x y z
N ALA A 1 5.25 10.35 -0.06
CA ALA A 1 4.03 9.52 -0.10
C ALA A 1 3.40 9.45 1.27
N CYS A 2 2.13 9.83 1.41
CA CYS A 2 1.44 9.90 2.70
C CYS A 2 0.08 9.18 2.63
N ARG A 3 -0.29 8.41 3.66
CA ARG A 3 -1.63 7.81 3.72
C ARG A 3 -2.67 8.91 3.92
N ALA A 4 -3.80 8.80 3.23
CA ALA A 4 -4.92 9.71 3.44
C ALA A 4 -5.44 9.61 4.88
N ARG A 5 -5.72 10.75 5.50
CA ARG A 5 -6.22 10.81 6.89
C ARG A 5 -7.58 10.13 7.07
N ALA A 6 -8.38 10.09 6.01
CA ALA A 6 -9.69 9.43 6.01
C ALA A 6 -9.61 7.90 5.77
N ALA A 7 -8.41 7.31 5.73
CA ALA A 7 -8.26 5.87 5.58
C ALA A 7 -8.90 5.12 6.78
N PRO A 8 -9.55 3.96 6.55
CA PRO A 8 -10.14 3.16 7.62
C PRO A 8 -9.10 2.71 8.65
N ALA A 9 -9.56 2.45 9.87
CA ALA A 9 -8.74 1.93 10.95
C ALA A 9 -8.07 0.59 10.55
N GLY A 10 -6.75 0.49 10.73
CA GLY A 10 -5.94 -0.66 10.38
C GLY A 10 -5.65 -0.80 8.88
N ALA A 11 -6.07 0.15 8.04
CA ALA A 11 -5.81 0.09 6.61
C ALA A 11 -4.32 0.25 6.28
N ALA A 12 -3.91 -0.43 5.21
CA ALA A 12 -2.58 -0.34 4.65
C ALA A 12 -2.66 -0.01 3.15
N ALA A 13 -1.59 0.56 2.62
CA ALA A 13 -1.41 0.81 1.21
C ALA A 13 0.02 0.47 0.77
N LYS A 14 0.15 -0.05 -0.45
CA LYS A 14 1.43 -0.23 -1.14
C LYS A 14 1.41 0.61 -2.41
N VAL A 15 2.41 1.48 -2.55
CA VAL A 15 2.63 2.23 -3.80
C VAL A 15 3.51 1.37 -4.68
N LEU A 16 3.06 1.15 -5.91
CA LEU A 16 3.68 0.27 -6.88
C LEU A 16 4.02 1.06 -8.14
N VAL A 17 5.22 0.87 -8.66
CA VAL A 17 5.66 1.37 -9.96
C VAL A 17 5.81 0.18 -10.89
N GLU A 18 5.17 0.23 -12.05
CA GLU A 18 5.38 -0.71 -13.13
C GLU A 18 6.26 -0.04 -14.20
N HIS A 19 7.36 -0.68 -14.58
CA HIS A 19 8.31 -0.19 -15.59
C HIS A 19 8.95 -1.38 -16.30
N GLY A 20 9.02 -1.36 -17.63
CA GLY A 20 9.59 -2.47 -18.41
C GLY A 20 8.85 -3.81 -18.24
N GLY A 21 7.58 -3.79 -17.85
CA GLY A 21 6.78 -4.99 -17.55
C GLY A 21 7.01 -5.59 -16.16
N GLU A 22 7.92 -5.02 -15.37
CA GLU A 22 8.16 -5.42 -13.99
C GLU A 22 7.50 -4.47 -13.01
N LYS A 23 7.15 -4.98 -11.82
CA LYS A 23 6.41 -4.23 -10.80
C LYS A 23 7.18 -4.16 -9.48
N TYR A 24 7.40 -2.93 -9.02
CA TYR A 24 8.23 -2.61 -7.86
C TYR A 24 7.37 -1.96 -6.77
N ALA A 25 7.49 -2.45 -5.53
CA ALA A 25 6.89 -1.79 -4.37
C ALA A 25 7.84 -0.72 -3.84
N VAL A 26 7.50 0.56 -4.06
CA VAL A 26 8.35 1.70 -3.67
C VAL A 26 7.98 2.28 -2.30
N ALA A 27 6.78 2.01 -1.79
CA ALA A 27 6.39 2.38 -0.44
C ALA A 27 5.35 1.41 0.13
N CYS A 28 5.43 1.14 1.43
CA CYS A 28 4.40 0.43 2.19
C CYS A 28 3.98 1.31 3.38
N LEU A 29 2.72 1.74 3.40
CA LEU A 29 2.16 2.63 4.40
C LEU A 29 1.11 1.87 5.22
N ARG A 30 1.11 2.05 6.55
CA ARG A 30 0.21 1.35 7.47
C ARG A 30 -0.08 2.21 8.70
N GLU A 31 -1.31 2.14 9.20
CA GLU A 31 -1.71 2.87 10.40
C GLU A 31 -0.97 2.39 11.65
N GLY A 32 -0.53 3.35 12.47
CA GLY A 32 0.26 3.06 13.68
C GLY A 32 1.68 2.58 13.38
N GLY A 33 2.10 2.61 12.11
CA GLY A 33 3.46 2.32 11.67
C GLY A 33 4.00 3.48 10.84
N LEU A 34 4.16 3.23 9.54
CA LEU A 34 4.62 4.26 8.60
C LEU A 34 3.42 4.92 7.92
N ASP A 35 2.99 6.07 8.43
CA ASP A 35 1.91 6.85 7.83
C ASP A 35 2.39 7.69 6.63
N CYS A 36 3.67 8.08 6.63
CA CYS A 36 4.32 8.90 5.60
C CYS A 36 5.73 8.38 5.28
N CYS A 37 6.14 8.46 4.02
CA CYS A 37 7.45 8.03 3.54
C CYS A 37 7.96 9.02 2.48
N ALA A 38 9.18 9.53 2.67
CA ALA A 38 9.88 10.28 1.64
C ALA A 38 10.39 9.31 0.56
N LEU A 39 10.23 9.69 -0.70
CA LEU A 39 10.64 8.88 -1.84
C LEU A 39 11.53 9.76 -2.72
N ASP A 40 12.66 9.21 -3.14
CA ASP A 40 13.53 9.79 -4.15
C ASP A 40 13.35 8.98 -5.43
N LEU A 41 12.44 9.45 -6.29
CA LEU A 41 12.00 8.74 -7.49
C LEU A 41 11.93 9.70 -8.67
N PHE A 42 12.62 9.33 -9.75
CA PHE A 42 12.49 9.94 -11.07
C PHE A 42 11.64 9.01 -11.93
N LEU A 43 10.50 9.50 -12.41
CA LEU A 43 9.53 8.68 -13.14
C LEU A 43 9.21 9.31 -14.49
N ASN A 44 9.50 8.58 -15.57
CA ASN A 44 8.99 8.91 -16.89
C ASN A 44 7.58 8.32 -17.06
N LEU A 45 6.55 9.17 -17.04
CA LEU A 45 5.15 8.72 -17.15
C LEU A 45 4.78 8.12 -18.52
N LYS A 46 5.65 8.25 -19.54
CA LYS A 46 5.49 7.57 -20.83
C LYS A 46 5.83 6.08 -20.73
N GLU A 47 6.69 5.69 -19.79
CA GLU A 47 7.28 4.35 -19.68
C GLU A 47 6.93 3.66 -18.35
N ALA A 48 6.57 4.44 -17.34
CA ALA A 48 6.26 3.96 -16.00
C ALA A 48 4.80 4.24 -15.62
N LYS A 49 4.19 3.30 -14.89
CA LYS A 49 2.82 3.43 -14.37
C LYS A 49 2.81 3.30 -12.85
N LEU A 50 2.23 4.28 -12.19
CA LEU A 50 1.95 4.24 -10.76
C LEU A 50 0.62 3.53 -10.48
N SER A 51 0.60 2.69 -9.45
CA SER A 51 -0.62 2.09 -8.91
C SER A 51 -0.55 1.99 -7.39
N VAL A 52 -1.71 1.92 -6.75
CA VAL A 52 -1.81 1.72 -5.30
C VAL A 52 -2.60 0.44 -5.05
N ALA A 53 -2.09 -0.42 -4.17
CA ALA A 53 -2.80 -1.60 -3.69
C ALA A 53 -3.09 -1.45 -2.19
N GLY A 54 -4.25 -1.92 -1.74
CA GLY A 54 -4.65 -1.88 -0.33
C GLY A 54 -5.92 -1.06 -0.08
N GLY A 55 -6.27 -0.90 1.19
CA GLY A 55 -7.51 -0.28 1.64
C GLY A 55 -7.42 1.22 1.95
N ALA A 56 -6.28 1.85 1.66
CA ALA A 56 -6.06 3.26 1.93
C ALA A 56 -5.62 4.03 0.68
N ALA A 57 -6.18 5.22 0.50
CA ALA A 57 -5.69 6.17 -0.48
C ALA A 57 -4.32 6.72 -0.05
N VAL A 58 -3.49 7.06 -1.04
CA VAL A 58 -2.15 7.62 -0.82
C VAL A 58 -2.02 8.92 -1.59
N HIS A 59 -1.51 9.95 -0.93
CA HIS A 59 -1.17 11.22 -1.55
C HIS A 59 0.32 11.20 -1.92
N LEU A 60 0.61 11.45 -3.19
CA LEU A 60 1.97 11.62 -3.70
C LEU A 60 2.19 13.10 -4.00
N THR A 61 3.37 13.58 -3.63
CA THR A 61 3.82 14.96 -3.86
C THR A 61 5.18 14.89 -4.51
N GLY A 62 5.45 15.80 -5.43
CA GLY A 62 6.68 15.89 -6.19
C GLY A 62 6.58 17.07 -7.16
N TYR A 63 7.54 17.18 -8.05
CA TYR A 63 7.57 18.19 -9.10
C TYR A 63 7.79 17.51 -10.45
N PHE A 64 7.45 18.23 -11.53
CA PHE A 64 7.75 17.79 -12.89
C PHE A 64 9.03 18.48 -13.34
N GLU A 65 9.94 17.71 -13.94
CA GLU A 65 11.08 18.24 -14.66
C GLU A 65 10.73 18.32 -16.14
N SER A 66 10.87 19.51 -16.74
CA SER A 66 10.71 19.71 -18.18
C SER A 66 11.94 19.21 -18.93
N GLU A 67 11.75 18.48 -20.03
CA GLU A 67 12.78 17.85 -20.88
C GLU A 67 13.76 18.84 -21.58
N GLY A 68 13.91 20.08 -21.10
CA GLY A 68 14.72 21.12 -21.74
C GLY A 68 15.35 22.14 -20.79
N MET A 69 15.35 21.90 -19.48
CA MET A 69 16.05 22.77 -18.53
C MET A 69 17.42 22.20 -18.22
N ASP A 70 18.25 22.14 -19.26
CA ASP A 70 19.70 21.94 -19.13
C ASP A 70 20.29 23.21 -18.47
N ASP A 71 21.15 22.99 -17.50
CA ASP A 71 21.74 23.94 -16.57
C ASP A 71 22.34 25.17 -17.28
N GLY A 72 21.70 26.34 -17.19
CA GLY A 72 22.39 27.62 -17.46
C GLY A 72 21.74 28.67 -18.37
N SER A 73 20.42 28.89 -18.35
CA SER A 73 19.92 30.19 -18.82
C SER A 73 18.65 30.67 -18.11
N ASP A 74 18.78 31.86 -17.53
CA ASP A 74 17.75 32.79 -17.09
C ASP A 74 16.67 32.95 -18.17
N ALA A 75 15.45 32.50 -17.88
CA ALA A 75 14.24 32.96 -18.55
C ALA A 75 13.00 32.62 -17.71
N GLU A 76 12.34 33.68 -17.25
CA GLU A 76 10.99 33.64 -16.69
C GLU A 76 9.93 33.14 -17.70
N GLU A 77 8.75 32.83 -17.17
CA GLU A 77 7.48 32.47 -17.84
C GLU A 77 7.24 30.96 -18.11
N ALA A 78 6.08 30.36 -17.86
CA ALA A 78 4.81 30.78 -17.27
C ALA A 78 4.11 29.55 -16.64
N ILE A 79 3.49 29.77 -15.50
CA ILE A 79 2.69 28.78 -14.76
C ILE A 79 1.43 28.42 -15.56
N VAL A 80 1.38 27.23 -16.15
CA VAL A 80 0.13 26.66 -16.68
C VAL A 80 -0.65 26.06 -15.53
N THR A 81 -1.66 26.78 -15.04
CA THR A 81 -2.62 26.26 -14.06
C THR A 81 -3.46 25.14 -14.69
N PRO A 82 -3.60 23.95 -14.08
CA PRO A 82 -4.54 22.95 -14.56
C PRO A 82 -5.98 23.45 -14.40
N ALA A 83 -6.74 23.37 -15.48
CA ALA A 83 -8.14 23.80 -15.54
C ALA A 83 -8.99 23.05 -14.52
N LYS A 84 -9.74 23.82 -13.72
CA LYS A 84 -10.73 23.38 -12.74
C LYS A 84 -11.84 22.59 -13.44
N ALA A 85 -11.83 21.26 -13.28
CA ALA A 85 -12.96 20.42 -13.69
C ALA A 85 -14.16 20.71 -12.78
N ALA A 86 -15.24 21.24 -13.36
CA ALA A 86 -16.51 21.45 -12.69
C ALA A 86 -17.25 20.11 -12.45
N PRO A 87 -18.01 19.97 -11.36
CA PRO A 87 -18.76 18.75 -11.07
C PRO A 87 -20.02 18.70 -11.96
N LYS A 88 -20.20 17.60 -12.71
CA LYS A 88 -21.47 17.30 -13.37
C LYS A 88 -22.25 16.26 -12.57
N ALA A 89 -23.32 16.78 -11.96
CA ALA A 89 -24.66 16.23 -11.81
C ALA A 89 -24.83 14.76 -11.32
N GLU A 90 -25.48 14.66 -10.16
CA GLU A 90 -26.26 13.51 -9.70
C GLU A 90 -27.32 13.09 -10.74
N PRO A 91 -27.75 11.81 -10.71
CA PRO A 91 -29.15 11.50 -10.84
C PRO A 91 -29.71 10.82 -9.60
N LYS A 92 -30.89 11.31 -9.23
CA LYS A 92 -31.81 10.88 -8.19
C LYS A 92 -32.18 9.40 -8.30
N ALA A 93 -32.48 8.87 -7.12
CA ALA A 93 -33.14 7.60 -6.86
C ALA A 93 -34.44 7.39 -7.65
N GLU A 94 -34.67 6.15 -8.09
CA GLU A 94 -36.00 5.56 -8.11
C GLU A 94 -35.96 4.20 -7.41
N ALA A 95 -36.71 4.13 -6.32
CA ALA A 95 -37.02 2.92 -5.61
C ALA A 95 -38.10 2.14 -6.36
N LYS A 96 -37.95 0.83 -6.48
CA LYS A 96 -39.09 -0.09 -6.47
C LYS A 96 -38.78 -1.31 -5.62
N ARG A 97 -39.49 -1.36 -4.49
CA ARG A 97 -39.74 -2.56 -3.68
C ARG A 97 -40.69 -3.48 -4.46
N GLU A 98 -40.43 -4.78 -4.44
CA GLU A 98 -41.40 -5.84 -4.15
C GLU A 98 -40.57 -7.12 -3.91
N SER A 99 -40.39 -7.53 -2.66
CA SER A 99 -41.21 -8.54 -1.96
C SER A 99 -41.20 -9.88 -2.69
N ASP A 100 -40.38 -10.83 -2.24
CA ASP A 100 -40.95 -12.15 -2.02
C ASP A 100 -40.25 -12.91 -0.89
N LYS A 101 -41.12 -13.55 -0.12
CA LYS A 101 -40.94 -14.11 1.21
C LYS A 101 -40.91 -15.62 1.05
N ALA A 102 -39.83 -16.29 1.46
CA ALA A 102 -39.92 -17.69 1.84
C ALA A 102 -38.83 -18.06 2.85
N GLU A 103 -39.33 -18.60 3.95
CA GLU A 103 -38.70 -18.93 5.23
C GLU A 103 -37.86 -20.23 5.21
N PRO A 104 -37.14 -20.53 6.30
CA PRO A 104 -35.96 -21.39 6.32
C PRO A 104 -36.30 -22.86 6.56
N LYS A 105 -35.42 -23.76 6.10
CA LYS A 105 -35.34 -25.13 6.62
C LYS A 105 -34.07 -25.31 7.43
N ALA A 106 -34.28 -25.43 8.73
CA ALA A 106 -33.36 -26.03 9.66
C ALA A 106 -33.14 -27.51 9.31
N GLU A 107 -31.89 -27.95 9.28
CA GLU A 107 -31.53 -29.29 9.75
C GLU A 107 -30.23 -29.19 10.54
N ALA A 108 -30.38 -29.43 11.84
CA ALA A 108 -29.31 -29.67 12.77
C ALA A 108 -28.70 -31.05 12.54
N LYS A 109 -27.38 -31.16 12.41
CA LYS A 109 -26.64 -32.35 12.84
C LYS A 109 -25.33 -31.96 13.54
N LYS A 110 -25.48 -31.87 14.85
CA LYS A 110 -24.57 -32.28 15.94
C LYS A 110 -23.46 -33.25 15.50
N ALA A 111 -22.20 -32.89 15.74
CA ALA A 111 -21.15 -33.80 16.21
C ALA A 111 -19.88 -33.02 16.62
N THR A 112 -19.71 -32.78 17.92
CA THR A 112 -18.41 -32.72 18.61
C THR A 112 -17.86 -34.15 18.75
N PRO A 113 -16.54 -34.37 18.68
CA PRO A 113 -15.70 -34.38 19.90
C PRO A 113 -14.39 -33.58 19.67
N THR A 114 -13.89 -32.74 20.59
CA THR A 114 -13.31 -33.00 21.93
C THR A 114 -12.11 -33.95 21.92
N ALA A 115 -10.98 -33.42 22.44
CA ALA A 115 -9.73 -34.06 22.87
C ALA A 115 -8.77 -34.53 21.76
N GLU A 116 -7.45 -34.34 21.82
CA GLU A 116 -6.52 -33.74 22.80
C GLU A 116 -5.15 -33.51 22.09
N PRO A 117 -4.21 -32.78 22.70
CA PRO A 117 -2.99 -32.30 22.09
C PRO A 117 -1.86 -33.34 22.18
N GLN A 118 -1.03 -33.46 21.13
CA GLN A 118 0.29 -34.06 21.28
C GLN A 118 1.32 -32.94 21.37
N ALA A 119 1.68 -32.65 22.61
CA ALA A 119 3.00 -32.14 22.93
C ALA A 119 4.01 -33.28 22.72
N GLU A 120 5.01 -33.06 21.88
CA GLU A 120 6.28 -33.77 22.05
C GLU A 120 7.41 -32.74 22.14
N VAL A 121 7.93 -32.68 23.35
CA VAL A 121 9.09 -31.93 23.79
C VAL A 121 10.33 -32.69 23.34
N LYS A 122 11.25 -32.05 22.61
CA LYS A 122 12.67 -32.36 22.76
C LYS A 122 13.46 -31.08 23.05
N LYS A 123 13.77 -30.94 24.33
CA LYS A 123 14.87 -30.14 24.86
C LYS A 123 16.20 -30.86 24.59
N THR A 124 17.18 -30.12 24.10
CA THR A 124 18.63 -30.23 24.39
C THR A 124 19.16 -28.81 24.12
N ALA A 125 19.46 -27.93 25.07
CA ALA A 125 20.34 -27.98 26.23
C ALA A 125 21.86 -28.09 25.88
N VAL A 126 22.49 -26.91 25.77
CA VAL A 126 23.80 -26.45 26.31
C VAL A 126 25.12 -27.09 25.85
N ALA A 127 26.03 -26.28 25.29
CA ALA A 127 27.45 -26.04 25.71
C ALA A 127 28.23 -25.33 24.56
N LYS A 128 28.71 -24.08 24.69
CA LYS A 128 29.98 -23.58 25.25
C LYS A 128 31.26 -23.97 24.47
N ALA A 129 31.90 -22.99 23.84
CA ALA A 129 33.34 -22.73 23.63
C ALA A 129 33.47 -21.70 22.48
N ASP A 130 33.90 -20.46 22.72
CA ASP A 130 35.30 -20.01 22.80
C ASP A 130 36.00 -20.12 21.43
N ASP A 131 36.20 -18.99 20.77
CA ASP A 131 37.29 -18.77 19.81
C ASP A 131 37.54 -17.25 19.73
N GLU A 132 38.61 -16.84 20.43
CA GLU A 132 39.32 -15.59 20.18
C GLU A 132 40.21 -15.78 18.94
N ASP A 133 40.16 -14.83 18.01
CA ASP A 133 41.24 -14.50 17.04
C ASP A 133 40.84 -13.11 16.51
N ASP A 134 41.36 -12.00 17.06
CA ASP A 134 42.68 -11.42 16.80
C ASP A 134 43.00 -11.35 15.30
N GLU A 135 43.04 -10.13 14.75
CA GLU A 135 44.15 -9.59 13.96
C GLU A 135 43.79 -8.18 13.47
N ASP A 136 44.50 -7.21 14.07
CA ASP A 136 45.06 -5.99 13.48
C ASP A 136 45.23 -6.07 11.94
N ASP A 137 44.84 -5.01 11.21
CA ASP A 137 45.72 -4.39 10.20
C ASP A 137 45.17 -3.01 9.74
N GLU A 138 45.99 -1.99 10.02
CA GLU A 138 46.13 -0.62 9.45
C GLU A 138 44.93 0.27 9.05
#